data_AF-A0A8H3AQH6-F1
#
_entry.id   AF-A0A8H3AQH6-F1
#
_cell.length_a   1.000
_cell.length_b   1.000
_cell.length_c   1.000
_cell.angle_alpha   90.00
_cell.angle_beta   90.00
_cell.angle_gamma   90.00
#
_symmetry.space_group_name_H-M   'P 1'
#
loop_
_entity.id
_entity.type
_entity.pdbx_description
1 polymer ?
#
loop_
_entity_poly.entity_id
_entity_poly.type
_entity_poly.pdbx_seq_one_letter_code
_entity_poly.pdbx_strand_id
1 'polypeptide(L)'
;MSNLIYFFQGNAIHYYADRDYPHGQALVFLDGDQKGEPVLSNASSLQYQQLLWSKDNLGPGDHQIVISHVGKDGEYIGLDYFVIESDHGFTPSLAGPAASSIPAGAVTVDDNDLTRVSYSVGWDPAVQTSQYHAFHYGNTMHRTSQTGAYASFKFNGTAAWYYTDLSPGHGKVNVTLDGERSWLVSGDATFISAQRVLWNVSHLPYGEHTVVITHQDTAGLWATLDFFRYLPTEPASPSLKTSLPIGPIVGGVVGGVVIFALCGVGYMFARRRHTPARPPYFEPKNSDGPPLLNPGPGSTHQIHSQPAWGYISEPYRPSTPVILPANLGPRASKQPIQGTNDLVRACRSSNMASGSWRAMSSTSEGSEVNTNNMDNPPPYVQS
;
A
#
# COMPACT_ATOMS: atom_id res chain seq x y z
N MET A 1 -3.18 -17.41 4.53
CA MET A 1 -3.85 -16.72 3.42
C MET A 1 -3.18 -15.37 3.25
N SER A 2 -2.85 -14.99 2.02
CA SER A 2 -2.24 -13.69 1.72
C SER A 2 -3.34 -12.73 1.30
N ASN A 3 -3.36 -11.55 1.91
CA ASN A 3 -4.39 -10.54 1.71
C ASN A 3 -3.75 -9.27 1.18
N LEU A 4 -4.34 -8.71 0.12
CA LEU A 4 -4.16 -7.31 -0.24
C LEU A 4 -5.27 -6.54 0.45
N ILE A 5 -4.90 -5.52 1.22
CA ILE A 5 -5.87 -4.60 1.83
C ILE A 5 -5.61 -3.23 1.22
N TYR A 6 -6.65 -2.67 0.63
CA TYR A 6 -6.59 -1.35 0.04
C TYR A 6 -7.81 -0.56 0.46
N PHE A 7 -7.61 0.73 0.64
CA PHE A 7 -8.67 1.62 1.06
C PHE A 7 -8.75 2.80 0.11
N PHE A 8 -9.95 3.32 -0.09
CA PHE A 8 -10.19 4.37 -1.05
C PHE A 8 -11.37 5.24 -0.65
N GLN A 9 -11.46 6.40 -1.30
CA GLN A 9 -12.65 7.23 -1.29
C GLN A 9 -13.19 7.33 -2.71
N GLY A 10 -14.44 6.93 -2.90
CA GLY A 10 -15.02 6.88 -4.24
C GLY A 10 -16.35 6.17 -4.25
N ASN A 11 -17.16 6.48 -5.26
CA ASN A 11 -18.48 5.90 -5.44
C ASN A 11 -18.44 4.58 -6.22
N ALA A 12 -17.30 4.26 -6.85
CA ALA A 12 -17.06 2.97 -7.47
C ALA A 12 -15.59 2.55 -7.40
N ILE A 13 -15.36 1.23 -7.47
CA ILE A 13 -14.04 0.63 -7.63
C ILE A 13 -14.09 -0.50 -8.66
N HIS A 14 -13.06 -0.58 -9.49
CA HIS A 14 -12.86 -1.62 -10.49
C HIS A 14 -11.49 -2.26 -10.31
N TYR A 15 -11.46 -3.57 -10.16
CA TYR A 15 -10.27 -4.38 -9.97
C TYR A 15 -9.84 -4.99 -11.31
N TYR A 16 -8.70 -4.50 -11.81
CA TYR A 16 -8.07 -5.01 -13.03
C TYR A 16 -6.83 -5.84 -12.70
N ALA A 17 -6.69 -6.95 -13.40
CA ALA A 17 -5.53 -7.82 -13.31
C ALA A 17 -5.30 -8.59 -14.61
N ASP A 18 -4.17 -9.27 -14.69
CA ASP A 18 -3.97 -10.31 -15.67
C ASP A 18 -4.71 -11.61 -15.29
N ARG A 19 -5.06 -12.38 -16.31
CA ARG A 19 -5.55 -13.74 -16.17
C ARG A 19 -4.61 -14.69 -16.89
N ASP A 20 -4.28 -15.81 -16.27
CA ASP A 20 -3.38 -16.79 -16.87
C ASP A 20 -3.65 -18.22 -16.38
N TYR A 21 -2.99 -19.22 -16.96
CA TYR A 21 -3.18 -20.64 -16.63
C TYR A 21 -2.78 -21.05 -15.20
N PRO A 22 -1.77 -20.45 -14.54
CA PRO A 22 -1.40 -20.84 -13.18
C PRO A 22 -2.18 -20.04 -12.13
N HIS A 23 -3.20 -19.28 -12.54
CA HIS A 23 -3.98 -18.46 -11.62
C HIS A 23 -5.07 -19.25 -10.92
N GLY A 24 -5.32 -18.90 -9.66
CA GLY A 24 -6.33 -19.48 -8.80
C GLY A 24 -7.52 -18.56 -8.58
N GLN A 25 -8.31 -18.92 -7.58
CA GLN A 25 -9.46 -18.14 -7.13
C GLN A 25 -9.05 -17.09 -6.10
N ALA A 26 -9.62 -15.88 -6.23
CA ALA A 26 -9.60 -14.85 -5.21
C ALA A 26 -10.98 -14.72 -4.55
N LEU A 27 -11.02 -14.25 -3.31
CA LEU A 27 -12.21 -13.65 -2.71
C LEU A 27 -11.99 -12.15 -2.59
N VAL A 28 -12.99 -11.37 -3.00
CA VAL A 28 -13.03 -9.91 -2.83
C VAL A 28 -14.03 -9.58 -1.74
N PHE A 29 -13.58 -8.91 -0.69
CA PHE A 29 -14.41 -8.40 0.39
C PHE A 29 -14.46 -6.88 0.28
N LEU A 30 -15.62 -6.30 0.54
CA LEU A 30 -15.82 -4.86 0.50
C LEU A 30 -16.54 -4.42 1.77
N ASP A 31 -15.98 -3.39 2.42
CA ASP A 31 -16.57 -2.68 3.56
C ASP A 31 -17.07 -3.59 4.68
N GLY A 32 -16.29 -4.63 4.97
CA GLY A 32 -16.60 -5.54 6.05
C GLY A 32 -17.59 -6.65 5.74
N ASP A 33 -17.96 -6.82 4.47
CA ASP A 33 -18.60 -8.06 4.04
C ASP A 33 -17.68 -9.25 4.40
N GLN A 34 -18.18 -10.19 5.18
CA GLN A 34 -17.45 -11.40 5.57
C GLN A 34 -17.66 -12.56 4.60
N LYS A 35 -18.67 -12.48 3.73
CA LYS A 35 -18.95 -13.54 2.77
C LYS A 35 -17.89 -13.55 1.66
N GLY A 36 -17.58 -12.37 1.15
CA GLY A 36 -16.68 -12.19 0.02
C GLY A 36 -17.31 -12.68 -1.29
N GLU A 37 -16.91 -12.04 -2.39
CA GLU A 37 -17.32 -12.39 -3.73
C GLU A 37 -16.20 -13.18 -4.43
N PRO A 38 -16.49 -14.38 -4.95
CA PRO A 38 -15.50 -15.18 -5.65
C PRO A 38 -15.16 -14.59 -7.01
N VAL A 39 -13.87 -14.45 -7.27
CA VAL A 39 -13.32 -13.90 -8.52
C VAL A 39 -12.32 -14.90 -9.08
N LEU A 40 -12.51 -15.28 -10.34
CA LEU A 40 -11.63 -16.19 -11.04
C LEU A 40 -10.66 -15.42 -11.92
N SER A 41 -9.36 -15.61 -11.66
CA SER A 41 -8.29 -15.02 -12.48
C SER A 41 -7.65 -16.05 -13.42
N ASN A 42 -8.19 -17.26 -13.51
CA ASN A 42 -7.67 -18.29 -14.41
C ASN A 42 -8.11 -18.11 -15.87
N ALA A 43 -7.22 -18.41 -16.81
CA ALA A 43 -7.51 -18.43 -18.25
C ALA A 43 -6.65 -19.50 -18.97
N SER A 44 -7.02 -19.88 -20.20
CA SER A 44 -6.22 -20.84 -20.99
C SER A 44 -4.92 -20.25 -21.55
N SER A 45 -4.77 -18.93 -21.50
CA SER A 45 -3.61 -18.18 -21.95
C SER A 45 -3.59 -16.81 -21.27
N LEU A 46 -2.42 -16.19 -21.17
CA LEU A 46 -2.23 -14.86 -20.60
C LEU A 46 -3.10 -13.79 -21.29
N GLN A 47 -3.90 -13.10 -20.49
CA GLN A 47 -4.76 -11.99 -20.87
C GLN A 47 -4.49 -10.82 -19.93
N TYR A 48 -3.96 -9.72 -20.43
CA TYR A 48 -3.65 -8.55 -19.63
C TYR A 48 -4.89 -7.67 -19.39
N GLN A 49 -4.88 -6.89 -18.30
CA GLN A 49 -5.83 -5.78 -18.06
C GLN A 49 -7.31 -6.21 -18.13
N GLN A 50 -7.63 -7.36 -17.53
CA GLN A 50 -9.00 -7.86 -17.48
C GLN A 50 -9.70 -7.28 -16.25
N LEU A 51 -10.92 -6.76 -16.44
CA LEU A 51 -11.80 -6.41 -15.33
C LEU A 51 -12.22 -7.70 -14.64
N LEU A 52 -11.75 -7.92 -13.42
CA LEU A 52 -12.06 -9.12 -12.65
C LEU A 52 -13.25 -8.91 -11.72
N TRP A 53 -13.41 -7.71 -11.18
CA TRP A 53 -14.48 -7.37 -10.26
C TRP A 53 -14.74 -5.86 -10.25
N SER A 54 -15.99 -5.46 -10.01
CA SER A 54 -16.34 -4.06 -9.81
C SER A 54 -17.49 -3.91 -8.84
N LYS A 55 -17.55 -2.74 -8.21
CA LYS A 55 -18.71 -2.30 -7.43
C LYS A 55 -18.95 -0.81 -7.64
N ASP A 56 -20.20 -0.49 -7.92
CA ASP A 56 -20.70 0.87 -8.10
C ASP A 56 -21.70 1.24 -6.99
N ASN A 57 -22.06 2.52 -6.93
CA ASN A 57 -23.02 3.08 -5.97
C ASN A 57 -22.63 2.82 -4.51
N LEU A 58 -21.34 2.89 -4.23
CA LEU A 58 -20.80 2.75 -2.88
C LEU A 58 -21.21 3.91 -1.96
N GLY A 59 -21.65 5.03 -2.56
CA GLY A 59 -21.91 6.27 -1.88
C GLY A 59 -20.63 7.08 -1.67
N PRO A 60 -20.76 8.33 -1.19
CA PRO A 60 -19.62 9.10 -0.78
C PRO A 60 -19.05 8.53 0.52
N GLY A 61 -17.73 8.51 0.63
CA GLY A 61 -17.03 8.10 1.83
C GLY A 61 -16.03 7.00 1.55
N ASP A 62 -16.00 6.05 2.46
CA ASP A 62 -14.78 5.57 3.04
C ASP A 62 -14.75 4.05 2.97
N HIS A 63 -14.04 3.53 1.98
CA HIS A 63 -14.18 2.14 1.58
C HIS A 63 -12.90 1.32 1.79
N GLN A 64 -13.08 0.04 2.10
CA GLN A 64 -12.01 -0.96 2.24
C GLN A 64 -12.30 -2.12 1.31
N ILE A 65 -11.39 -2.40 0.38
CA ILE A 65 -11.37 -3.63 -0.40
C ILE A 65 -10.28 -4.55 0.16
N VAL A 66 -10.64 -5.82 0.36
CA VAL A 66 -9.68 -6.88 0.67
C VAL A 66 -9.74 -7.94 -0.41
N ILE A 67 -8.58 -8.33 -0.93
CA ILE A 67 -8.45 -9.40 -1.93
C ILE A 67 -7.60 -10.52 -1.33
N SER A 68 -8.20 -11.68 -1.15
CA SER A 68 -7.57 -12.84 -0.54
C SER A 68 -7.33 -13.93 -1.57
N HIS A 69 -6.11 -14.46 -1.63
CA HIS A 69 -5.83 -15.69 -2.39
C HIS A 69 -6.43 -16.90 -1.66
N VAL A 70 -7.36 -17.58 -2.32
CA VAL A 70 -8.01 -18.80 -1.81
C VAL A 70 -7.83 -20.02 -2.73
N GLY A 71 -6.98 -19.86 -3.75
CA GLY A 71 -6.54 -20.95 -4.61
C GLY A 71 -5.62 -21.95 -3.89
N LYS A 72 -5.18 -22.96 -4.61
CA LYS A 72 -4.24 -23.98 -4.11
C LYS A 72 -2.82 -23.42 -4.02
N ASP A 73 -1.98 -24.05 -3.21
CA ASP A 73 -0.56 -23.74 -3.17
C ASP A 73 0.07 -23.88 -4.57
N GLY A 74 0.80 -22.85 -5.00
CA GLY A 74 1.39 -22.78 -6.33
C GLY A 74 0.51 -22.09 -7.38
N GLU A 75 -0.73 -21.75 -7.05
CA GLU A 75 -1.56 -20.84 -7.86
C GLU A 75 -1.26 -19.37 -7.50
N TYR A 76 -1.58 -18.47 -8.44
CA TYR A 76 -1.39 -17.02 -8.31
C TYR A 76 -2.71 -16.27 -8.42
N ILE A 77 -2.75 -15.05 -7.90
CA ILE A 77 -3.74 -14.05 -8.30
C ILE A 77 -2.99 -12.85 -8.85
N GLY A 78 -3.50 -12.27 -9.93
CA GLY A 78 -2.95 -11.05 -10.51
C GLY A 78 -3.45 -9.81 -9.79
N LEU A 79 -2.68 -8.73 -9.79
CA LEU A 79 -3.16 -7.38 -9.50
C LEU A 79 -2.38 -6.44 -10.42
N ASP A 80 -3.10 -5.69 -11.26
CA ASP A 80 -2.49 -4.65 -12.10
C ASP A 80 -2.80 -3.28 -11.50
N TYR A 81 -4.07 -2.86 -11.52
CA TYR A 81 -4.50 -1.59 -10.96
C TYR A 81 -5.96 -1.60 -10.51
N PHE A 82 -6.28 -0.64 -9.64
CA PHE A 82 -7.65 -0.24 -9.35
C PHE A 82 -8.02 1.01 -10.14
N VAL A 83 -9.24 1.06 -10.68
CA VAL A 83 -9.86 2.32 -11.10
C VAL A 83 -10.87 2.70 -10.04
N ILE A 84 -10.72 3.88 -9.46
CA ILE A 84 -11.67 4.42 -8.49
C ILE A 84 -12.38 5.59 -9.16
N GLU A 85 -13.70 5.57 -9.13
CA GLU A 85 -14.50 6.69 -9.60
C GLU A 85 -14.97 7.50 -8.40
N SER A 86 -14.76 8.81 -8.47
CA SER A 86 -15.25 9.74 -7.45
C SER A 86 -15.81 10.98 -8.14
N ASP A 87 -16.92 11.46 -7.62
CA ASP A 87 -17.56 12.72 -7.99
C ASP A 87 -16.90 13.94 -7.31
N HIS A 88 -15.89 13.71 -6.48
CA HIS A 88 -15.11 14.73 -5.78
C HIS A 88 -13.61 14.46 -5.99
N GLY A 89 -12.78 15.52 -6.01
CA GLY A 89 -11.34 15.33 -6.09
C GLY A 89 -10.83 14.62 -4.84
N PHE A 90 -10.23 13.44 -4.97
CA PHE A 90 -9.57 12.74 -3.87
C PHE A 90 -8.12 12.38 -4.24
N THR A 91 -7.28 12.20 -3.22
CA THR A 91 -5.91 11.71 -3.38
C THR A 91 -5.85 10.30 -2.79
N PRO A 92 -5.50 9.26 -3.59
CA PRO A 92 -5.33 7.91 -3.07
C PRO A 92 -4.34 7.88 -1.90
N SER A 93 -4.67 7.16 -0.83
CA SER A 93 -3.78 6.96 0.30
C SER A 93 -3.76 5.49 0.72
N LEU A 94 -2.65 5.05 1.28
CA LEU A 94 -2.41 3.65 1.63
C LEU A 94 -3.20 3.13 2.84
N ALA A 95 -4.08 3.91 3.46
CA ALA A 95 -4.72 3.47 4.70
C ALA A 95 -6.15 3.99 4.90
N GLY A 96 -6.77 4.43 3.80
CA GLY A 96 -8.16 4.79 3.81
C GLY A 96 -8.38 6.16 4.37
N PRO A 97 -9.57 6.48 4.84
CA PRO A 97 -10.00 7.88 4.89
C PRO A 97 -9.83 8.56 6.25
N ALA A 98 -9.48 7.78 7.26
CA ALA A 98 -8.69 8.29 8.36
C ALA A 98 -7.17 8.26 8.07
N ALA A 99 -6.77 7.87 6.86
CA ALA A 99 -5.37 7.85 6.44
C ALA A 99 -5.03 8.55 5.11
N SER A 100 -6.01 9.17 4.44
CA SER A 100 -5.76 10.15 3.40
C SER A 100 -5.11 11.40 3.98
N SER A 101 -5.22 11.57 5.30
CA SER A 101 -4.48 12.52 6.11
C SER A 101 -3.23 11.96 6.79
N ILE A 102 -2.93 10.66 6.69
CA ILE A 102 -1.73 10.08 7.33
C ILE A 102 -0.52 10.31 6.43
N PRO A 103 0.52 11.02 6.91
CA PRO A 103 1.70 11.25 6.11
C PRO A 103 2.41 9.93 5.78
N ALA A 104 2.99 9.83 4.58
CA ALA A 104 3.77 8.65 4.16
C ALA A 104 4.97 8.34 5.09
N GLY A 105 5.42 9.31 5.89
CA GLY A 105 6.45 9.12 6.91
C GLY A 105 5.95 8.50 8.22
N ALA A 106 4.65 8.22 8.36
CA ALA A 106 4.13 7.56 9.55
C ALA A 106 4.60 6.11 9.63
N VAL A 107 4.99 5.68 10.83
CA VAL A 107 5.51 4.35 11.11
C VAL A 107 4.44 3.54 11.82
N THR A 108 4.19 2.32 11.33
CA THR A 108 3.34 1.32 11.97
C THR A 108 4.07 0.63 13.12
N VAL A 109 3.39 0.47 14.24
CA VAL A 109 3.81 -0.30 15.42
C VAL A 109 2.74 -1.36 15.64
N ASP A 110 3.11 -2.60 15.35
CA ASP A 110 2.24 -3.77 15.50
C ASP A 110 1.79 -3.94 16.96
N ASP A 111 0.61 -4.50 17.18
CA ASP A 111 0.12 -4.81 18.53
C ASP A 111 1.05 -5.82 19.27
N ASN A 112 1.77 -6.64 18.51
CA ASN A 112 2.77 -7.57 19.04
C ASN A 112 4.14 -6.94 19.33
N ASP A 113 4.37 -5.65 19.04
CA ASP A 113 5.61 -4.98 19.40
C ASP A 113 5.64 -4.65 20.90
N LEU A 114 5.91 -5.66 21.72
CA LEU A 114 5.98 -5.56 23.18
C LEU A 114 7.12 -4.66 23.69
N THR A 115 7.97 -4.13 22.80
CA THR A 115 8.97 -3.11 23.17
C THR A 115 8.37 -1.71 23.23
N ARG A 116 7.23 -1.49 22.56
CA ARG A 116 6.53 -0.20 22.45
C ARG A 116 5.11 -0.23 22.99
N VAL A 117 4.47 -1.39 22.97
CA VAL A 117 3.11 -1.63 23.46
C VAL A 117 3.17 -2.50 24.70
N SER A 118 2.38 -2.15 25.72
CA SER A 118 2.24 -2.93 26.95
C SER A 118 0.77 -3.08 27.30
N TYR A 119 0.42 -4.20 27.94
CA TYR A 119 -0.96 -4.55 28.27
C TYR A 119 -1.11 -4.76 29.77
N SER A 120 -2.22 -4.29 30.33
CA SER A 120 -2.58 -4.57 31.71
C SER A 120 -3.11 -5.99 31.87
N VAL A 121 -3.27 -6.43 33.13
CA VAL A 121 -4.13 -7.57 33.44
C VAL A 121 -5.53 -7.32 32.88
N GLY A 122 -6.14 -8.37 32.29
CA GLY A 122 -7.48 -8.33 31.72
C GLY A 122 -7.53 -8.32 30.18
N TRP A 123 -6.39 -8.15 29.51
CA TRP A 123 -6.25 -8.47 28.09
C TRP A 123 -6.04 -9.97 27.90
N ASP A 124 -6.51 -10.49 26.77
CA ASP A 124 -6.22 -11.87 26.38
C ASP A 124 -4.69 -12.05 26.28
N PRO A 125 -4.10 -13.05 26.98
CA PRO A 125 -2.66 -13.22 27.00
C PRO A 125 -2.10 -13.79 25.70
N ALA A 126 -2.97 -14.34 24.86
CA ALA A 126 -2.64 -14.86 23.55
C ALA A 126 -3.18 -13.92 22.48
N VAL A 127 -2.35 -13.66 21.48
CA VAL A 127 -2.72 -12.94 20.27
C VAL A 127 -3.81 -13.73 19.53
N GLN A 128 -4.88 -13.05 19.13
CA GLN A 128 -5.93 -13.66 18.34
C GLN A 128 -5.44 -13.87 16.91
N THR A 129 -5.47 -15.13 16.47
CA THR A 129 -5.10 -15.54 15.11
C THR A 129 -6.18 -16.48 14.57
N SER A 130 -6.86 -16.09 13.50
CA SER A 130 -7.84 -16.94 12.83
C SER A 130 -8.14 -16.42 11.43
N GLN A 131 -8.86 -17.22 10.62
CA GLN A 131 -9.38 -16.76 9.33
C GLN A 131 -10.31 -15.55 9.47
N TYR A 132 -10.99 -15.41 10.61
CA TYR A 132 -11.88 -14.27 10.89
C TYR A 132 -11.10 -12.98 11.18
N HIS A 133 -9.82 -13.10 11.57
CA HIS A 133 -8.93 -11.97 11.83
C HIS A 133 -7.95 -11.71 10.67
N ALA A 134 -8.13 -12.35 9.52
CA ALA A 134 -7.24 -12.24 8.37
C ALA A 134 -7.16 -10.81 7.77
N PHE A 135 -8.05 -9.91 8.18
CA PHE A 135 -8.04 -8.52 7.70
C PHE A 135 -7.30 -7.56 8.64
N HIS A 136 -6.75 -8.06 9.75
CA HIS A 136 -5.91 -7.27 10.66
C HIS A 136 -4.46 -7.21 10.15
N TYR A 137 -3.71 -6.22 10.62
CA TYR A 137 -2.29 -6.14 10.33
C TYR A 137 -1.59 -7.37 10.93
N GLY A 138 -0.68 -7.97 10.18
CA GLY A 138 -0.05 -9.24 10.60
C GLY A 138 -0.99 -10.45 10.71
N ASN A 139 -2.29 -10.33 10.40
CA ASN A 139 -3.34 -11.28 10.75
C ASN A 139 -3.45 -11.55 12.27
N THR A 140 -3.13 -10.55 13.08
CA THR A 140 -3.10 -10.62 14.55
C THR A 140 -3.96 -9.54 15.15
N MET A 141 -4.47 -9.78 16.36
CA MET A 141 -5.19 -8.78 17.14
C MET A 141 -5.12 -9.11 18.63
N HIS A 142 -4.92 -8.08 19.46
CA HIS A 142 -5.15 -8.16 20.89
C HIS A 142 -6.55 -7.66 21.25
N ARG A 143 -7.16 -8.25 22.27
CA ARG A 143 -8.49 -7.84 22.74
C ARG A 143 -8.67 -7.97 24.24
N THR A 144 -9.68 -7.29 24.74
CA THR A 144 -10.20 -7.42 26.10
C THR A 144 -11.71 -7.21 26.12
N SER A 145 -12.40 -7.92 27.01
CA SER A 145 -13.80 -7.66 27.36
C SER A 145 -13.96 -7.18 28.81
N GLN A 146 -12.84 -6.88 29.48
CA GLN A 146 -12.80 -6.47 30.88
C GLN A 146 -12.71 -4.96 31.00
N THR A 147 -13.76 -4.35 31.58
CA THR A 147 -13.78 -2.92 31.88
C THR A 147 -12.58 -2.52 32.75
N GLY A 148 -11.91 -1.44 32.36
CA GLY A 148 -10.74 -0.91 33.04
C GLY A 148 -9.41 -1.54 32.62
N ALA A 149 -9.41 -2.63 31.85
CA ALA A 149 -8.19 -3.13 31.23
C ALA A 149 -7.67 -2.12 30.19
N TYR A 150 -6.35 -1.96 30.10
CA TYR A 150 -5.72 -0.93 29.26
C TYR A 150 -4.49 -1.43 28.52
N ALA A 151 -4.22 -0.82 27.37
CA ALA A 151 -2.96 -0.95 26.65
C ALA A 151 -2.28 0.41 26.55
N SER A 152 -0.95 0.45 26.67
CA SER A 152 -0.13 1.65 26.65
C SER A 152 0.89 1.59 25.53
N PHE A 153 0.94 2.64 24.72
CA PHE A 153 1.84 2.82 23.59
C PHE A 153 2.71 4.05 23.79
N LYS A 154 4.03 3.86 23.70
CA LYS A 154 5.02 4.95 23.78
C LYS A 154 5.65 5.24 22.43
N PHE A 155 5.78 6.53 22.11
CA PHE A 155 6.44 6.97 20.88
C PHE A 155 7.16 8.31 21.07
N ASN A 156 8.11 8.60 20.19
CA ASN A 156 8.72 9.92 20.07
C ASN A 156 8.34 10.50 18.69
N GLY A 157 7.55 11.58 18.67
CA GLY A 157 6.99 12.08 17.43
C GLY A 157 6.01 13.24 17.60
N THR A 158 5.24 13.52 16.54
CA THR A 158 4.34 14.70 16.48
C THR A 158 2.88 14.35 16.17
N ALA A 159 2.58 13.07 15.94
CA ALA A 159 1.23 12.57 15.69
C ALA A 159 1.14 11.08 16.03
N ALA A 160 -0.07 10.61 16.36
CA ALA A 160 -0.36 9.20 16.58
C ALA A 160 -1.78 8.81 16.13
N TRP A 161 -1.95 7.55 15.77
CA TRP A 161 -3.22 6.95 15.37
C TRP A 161 -3.38 5.58 16.04
N TYR A 162 -4.58 5.30 16.51
CA TYR A 162 -4.97 4.02 17.09
C TYR A 162 -5.88 3.29 16.10
N TYR A 163 -5.40 2.14 15.62
CA TYR A 163 -6.10 1.28 14.70
C TYR A 163 -6.67 0.04 15.38
N THR A 164 -7.88 -0.31 14.96
CA THR A 164 -8.62 -1.46 15.46
C THR A 164 -9.69 -1.88 14.46
N ASP A 165 -10.37 -2.99 14.71
CA ASP A 165 -11.63 -3.30 14.04
C ASP A 165 -12.84 -2.62 14.70
N LEU A 166 -13.84 -2.32 13.88
CA LEU A 166 -15.17 -1.91 14.29
C LEU A 166 -16.11 -3.08 14.07
N SER A 167 -17.00 -3.37 15.02
CA SER A 167 -17.88 -4.54 14.94
C SER A 167 -19.10 -4.36 15.84
N PRO A 168 -20.23 -5.03 15.53
CA PRO A 168 -21.25 -5.26 16.54
C PRO A 168 -20.64 -5.91 17.79
N GLY A 169 -21.02 -5.44 18.97
CA GLY A 169 -20.52 -5.95 20.24
C GLY A 169 -19.17 -5.36 20.68
N HIS A 170 -18.68 -4.33 20.00
CA HIS A 170 -17.55 -3.53 20.47
C HIS A 170 -18.02 -2.42 21.41
N GLY A 171 -17.23 -2.17 22.44
CA GLY A 171 -17.51 -1.18 23.47
C GLY A 171 -16.82 0.16 23.23
N LYS A 172 -17.05 1.07 24.16
CA LYS A 172 -16.31 2.33 24.25
C LYS A 172 -14.92 2.13 24.85
N VAL A 173 -13.98 2.88 24.31
CA VAL A 173 -12.58 2.97 24.75
C VAL A 173 -12.30 4.40 25.15
N ASN A 174 -11.72 4.59 26.33
CA ASN A 174 -11.12 5.85 26.71
C ASN A 174 -9.69 5.90 26.21
N VAL A 175 -9.38 6.86 25.36
CA VAL A 175 -8.01 7.13 24.92
C VAL A 175 -7.49 8.30 25.74
N THR A 176 -6.33 8.15 26.37
CA THR A 176 -5.63 9.25 27.01
C THR A 176 -4.28 9.51 26.38
N LEU A 177 -3.87 10.78 26.36
CA LEU A 177 -2.56 11.21 25.89
C LEU A 177 -1.84 11.94 27.03
N ASP A 178 -0.65 11.46 27.35
CA ASP A 178 0.27 12.01 28.37
C ASP A 178 -0.38 12.19 29.76
N GLY A 179 -1.44 11.44 30.04
CA GLY A 179 -2.19 11.49 31.31
C GLY A 179 -3.08 12.72 31.52
N GLU A 180 -3.08 13.68 30.59
CA GLU A 180 -3.81 14.96 30.76
C GLU A 180 -5.09 15.05 29.94
N ARG A 181 -5.09 14.49 28.74
CA ARG A 181 -6.21 14.59 27.79
C ARG A 181 -6.89 13.24 27.65
N SER A 182 -8.22 13.23 27.56
CA SER A 182 -9.01 12.00 27.40
C SER A 182 -10.09 12.14 26.34
N TRP A 183 -10.30 11.09 25.55
CA TRP A 183 -11.33 10.98 24.54
C TRP A 183 -12.06 9.66 24.67
N LEU A 184 -13.38 9.70 24.81
CA LEU A 184 -14.21 8.52 24.77
C LEU A 184 -14.63 8.24 23.32
N VAL A 185 -14.14 7.14 22.75
CA VAL A 185 -14.41 6.71 21.37
C VAL A 185 -15.12 5.36 21.37
N SER A 186 -15.86 5.03 20.31
CA SER A 186 -16.71 3.83 20.25
C SER A 186 -16.30 2.93 19.09
N GLY A 187 -15.98 1.67 19.38
CA GLY A 187 -15.71 0.65 18.36
C GLY A 187 -16.97 0.02 17.75
N ASP A 188 -18.16 0.35 18.29
CA ASP A 188 -19.43 -0.20 17.82
C ASP A 188 -19.76 0.21 16.38
N ALA A 189 -20.18 -0.77 15.58
CA ALA A 189 -20.60 -0.57 14.20
C ALA A 189 -21.59 -1.65 13.78
N THR A 190 -22.38 -1.40 12.73
CA THR A 190 -23.33 -2.39 12.19
C THR A 190 -22.64 -3.57 11.50
N PHE A 191 -21.46 -3.35 10.93
CA PHE A 191 -20.69 -4.34 10.16
C PHE A 191 -19.23 -4.37 10.62
N ILE A 192 -18.61 -5.54 10.48
CA ILE A 192 -17.24 -5.77 10.91
C ILE A 192 -16.27 -5.14 9.91
N SER A 193 -15.52 -4.12 10.28
CA SER A 193 -14.48 -3.52 9.44
C SER A 193 -13.14 -3.55 10.16
N ALA A 194 -12.11 -4.16 9.55
CA ALA A 194 -10.78 -4.23 10.15
C ALA A 194 -9.92 -3.00 9.83
N GLN A 195 -8.84 -2.78 10.59
CA GLN A 195 -7.85 -1.73 10.35
C GLN A 195 -8.46 -0.31 10.20
N ARG A 196 -9.40 0.05 11.08
CA ARG A 196 -10.03 1.38 11.15
C ARG A 196 -9.33 2.23 12.20
N VAL A 197 -9.11 3.50 11.87
CA VAL A 197 -8.68 4.49 12.87
C VAL A 197 -9.86 4.78 13.79
N LEU A 198 -9.72 4.43 15.06
CA LEU A 198 -10.71 4.76 16.07
C LEU A 198 -10.38 6.08 16.78
N TRP A 199 -9.09 6.44 16.85
CA TRP A 199 -8.64 7.70 17.41
C TRP A 199 -7.35 8.17 16.75
N ASN A 200 -7.15 9.50 16.69
CA ASN A 200 -5.91 10.10 16.25
C ASN A 200 -5.62 11.45 16.92
N VAL A 201 -4.37 11.86 16.84
CA VAL A 201 -3.88 13.19 17.22
C VAL A 201 -2.77 13.63 16.28
N SER A 202 -2.67 14.92 16.02
CA SER A 202 -1.62 15.53 15.21
C SER A 202 -1.12 16.82 15.86
N HIS A 203 -0.05 17.39 15.30
CA HIS A 203 0.54 18.65 15.75
C HIS A 203 0.97 18.66 17.22
N LEU A 204 1.40 17.50 17.74
CA LEU A 204 2.06 17.44 19.04
C LEU A 204 3.44 18.11 18.93
N PRO A 205 3.92 18.76 20.00
CA PRO A 205 5.34 19.10 20.11
C PRO A 205 6.19 17.84 19.86
N TYR A 206 7.32 17.95 19.17
CA TYR A 206 8.20 16.80 19.03
C TYR A 206 8.74 16.40 20.40
N GLY A 207 8.50 15.16 20.80
CA GLY A 207 8.95 14.62 22.07
C GLY A 207 8.40 13.22 22.33
N GLU A 208 8.75 12.68 23.50
CA GLU A 208 8.17 11.43 23.98
C GLU A 208 6.72 11.66 24.42
N HIS A 209 5.84 10.79 23.96
CA HIS A 209 4.42 10.79 24.26
C HIS A 209 3.98 9.37 24.64
N THR A 210 2.93 9.29 25.47
CA THR A 210 2.30 8.03 25.84
C THR A 210 0.80 8.10 25.55
N VAL A 211 0.32 7.18 24.72
CA VAL A 211 -1.11 6.93 24.50
C VAL A 211 -1.52 5.74 25.35
N VAL A 212 -2.63 5.87 26.08
CA VAL A 212 -3.24 4.75 26.81
C VAL A 212 -4.67 4.57 26.34
N ILE A 213 -5.00 3.37 25.88
CA ILE A 213 -6.37 2.98 25.55
C ILE A 213 -6.91 2.12 26.69
N THR A 214 -8.08 2.46 27.21
CA THR A 214 -8.71 1.76 28.34
C THR A 214 -10.13 1.36 27.97
N HIS A 215 -10.49 0.09 28.13
CA HIS A 215 -11.87 -0.34 27.99
C HIS A 215 -12.75 0.41 28.99
N GLN A 216 -13.70 1.21 28.51
CA GLN A 216 -14.56 2.05 29.33
C GLN A 216 -16.03 1.84 28.96
N ASP A 217 -16.44 0.58 28.92
CA ASP A 217 -17.83 0.20 28.72
C ASP A 217 -18.22 -1.01 29.57
N THR A 218 -19.43 -1.51 29.37
CA THR A 218 -19.97 -2.69 30.02
C THR A 218 -19.09 -3.91 29.74
N ALA A 219 -18.78 -4.67 30.79
CA ALA A 219 -18.04 -5.92 30.66
C ALA A 219 -18.78 -6.89 29.72
N GLY A 220 -18.03 -7.60 28.88
CA GLY A 220 -18.58 -8.47 27.83
C GLY A 220 -18.66 -7.82 26.44
N LEU A 221 -18.63 -6.48 26.35
CA LEU A 221 -18.32 -5.79 25.08
C LEU A 221 -16.81 -5.83 24.84
N TRP A 222 -16.38 -5.84 23.59
CA TRP A 222 -14.96 -5.95 23.24
C TRP A 222 -14.30 -4.59 22.99
N ALA A 223 -13.07 -4.44 23.50
CA ALA A 223 -12.11 -3.45 23.02
C ALA A 223 -10.94 -4.21 22.40
N THR A 224 -10.54 -3.80 21.20
CA THR A 224 -9.55 -4.50 20.38
C THR A 224 -8.40 -3.55 20.03
N LEU A 225 -7.25 -4.10 19.67
CA LEU A 225 -6.10 -3.33 19.19
C LEU A 225 -5.44 -4.15 18.09
N ASP A 226 -5.27 -3.51 16.94
CA ASP A 226 -4.61 -4.07 15.76
C ASP A 226 -3.20 -3.49 15.61
N PHE A 227 -3.09 -2.17 15.54
CA PHE A 227 -1.78 -1.50 15.57
C PHE A 227 -1.91 -0.02 15.97
N PHE A 228 -0.77 0.59 16.25
CA PHE A 228 -0.64 2.04 16.29
C PHE A 228 0.14 2.55 15.08
N ARG A 229 -0.09 3.81 14.70
CA ARG A 229 0.86 4.56 13.87
C ARG A 229 1.31 5.79 14.61
N TYR A 230 2.52 6.26 14.29
CA TYR A 230 3.00 7.56 14.77
C TYR A 230 3.86 8.24 13.70
N LEU A 231 3.96 9.56 13.79
CA LEU A 231 4.79 10.36 12.89
C LEU A 231 6.09 10.79 13.58
N PRO A 232 7.26 10.22 13.23
CA PRO A 232 8.55 10.54 13.84
C PRO A 232 9.18 11.83 13.26
N THR A 233 8.42 12.90 13.08
CA THR A 233 8.95 14.13 12.47
C THR A 233 9.55 15.06 13.52
N GLU A 234 10.86 15.20 13.50
CA GLU A 234 11.59 16.28 14.16
C GLU A 234 11.28 17.62 13.45
N PRO A 235 11.18 18.78 14.14
CA PRO A 235 11.01 20.05 13.45
C PRO A 235 12.16 20.24 12.46
N ALA A 236 11.83 20.36 11.17
CA ALA A 236 12.81 20.78 10.18
C ALA A 236 13.41 22.10 10.67
N SER A 237 14.70 22.09 11.00
CA SER A 237 15.44 23.33 11.23
C SER A 237 15.14 24.26 10.06
N PRO A 238 14.75 25.53 10.27
CA PRO A 238 14.36 26.40 9.17
C PRO A 238 15.55 26.52 8.22
N SER A 239 15.49 25.81 7.10
CA SER A 239 16.48 25.93 6.04
C SER A 239 16.37 27.34 5.50
N LEU A 240 17.38 28.16 5.78
CA LEU A 240 17.51 29.50 5.24
C LEU A 240 17.36 29.40 3.72
N LYS A 241 16.30 30.02 3.18
CA LYS A 241 16.11 30.16 1.72
C LYS A 241 17.33 30.92 1.19
N THR A 242 18.31 30.21 0.66
CA THR A 242 19.41 30.84 -0.06
C THR A 242 18.84 31.31 -1.39
N SER A 243 18.46 32.58 -1.46
CA SER A 243 18.14 33.20 -2.73
C SER A 243 19.41 33.18 -3.58
N LEU A 244 19.36 32.49 -4.72
CA LEU A 244 20.44 32.59 -5.69
C LEU A 244 20.58 34.07 -6.10
N PRO A 245 21.81 34.60 -6.27
CA PRO A 245 21.99 35.97 -6.72
C PRO A 245 21.51 36.06 -8.17
N ILE A 246 20.27 36.56 -8.36
CA ILE A 246 19.63 36.73 -9.67
C ILE A 246 20.36 37.81 -10.50
N GLY A 247 21.04 38.77 -9.85
CA GLY A 247 21.76 39.86 -10.51
C GLY A 247 22.87 39.42 -11.50
N PRO A 248 23.83 38.58 -11.09
CA PRO A 248 24.86 38.05 -11.98
C PRO A 248 24.33 37.24 -13.17
N ILE A 249 23.24 36.49 -12.98
CA ILE A 249 22.64 35.65 -14.03
C ILE A 249 21.99 36.51 -15.11
N VAL A 250 21.23 37.54 -14.72
CA VAL A 250 20.58 38.46 -15.67
C VAL A 250 21.62 39.33 -16.38
N GLY A 251 22.68 39.76 -15.69
CA GLY A 251 23.77 40.54 -16.30
C GLY A 251 24.54 39.79 -17.39
N GLY A 252 24.78 38.48 -17.20
CA GLY A 252 25.48 37.64 -18.17
C GLY A 252 24.71 37.42 -19.46
N VAL A 253 23.39 37.18 -19.38
CA VAL A 253 22.54 36.95 -20.56
C VAL A 253 22.40 38.22 -21.40
N VAL A 254 22.16 39.37 -20.77
CA VAL A 254 22.04 40.65 -21.49
C VAL A 254 23.37 41.02 -22.17
N GLY A 255 24.50 40.84 -21.47
CA GLY A 255 25.82 41.07 -22.06
C GLY A 255 26.13 40.15 -23.25
N GLY A 256 25.82 38.85 -23.12
CA GLY A 256 26.03 37.87 -24.19
C GLY A 256 25.22 38.16 -25.44
N VAL A 257 23.94 38.52 -25.30
CA VAL A 257 23.05 38.83 -26.44
C VAL A 257 23.56 40.06 -27.21
N VAL A 258 24.04 41.10 -26.52
CA VAL A 258 24.59 42.30 -27.17
C VAL A 258 25.87 41.98 -27.94
N ILE A 259 26.77 41.17 -27.36
CA ILE A 259 28.01 40.76 -28.03
C ILE A 259 27.72 39.92 -29.28
N PHE A 260 26.79 38.96 -29.19
CA PHE A 260 26.38 38.15 -30.36
C PHE A 260 25.75 38.99 -31.47
N ALA A 261 24.91 39.98 -31.12
CA ALA A 261 24.33 40.89 -32.10
C ALA A 261 25.40 41.72 -32.82
N LEU A 262 26.38 42.26 -32.08
CA LEU A 262 27.50 43.02 -32.65
C LEU A 262 28.39 42.16 -33.55
N CYS A 263 28.69 40.92 -33.15
CA CYS A 263 29.42 39.95 -33.98
C CYS A 263 28.65 39.61 -35.27
N GLY A 264 27.32 39.44 -35.19
CA GLY A 264 26.46 39.20 -36.35
C GLY A 264 26.48 40.37 -37.34
N VAL A 265 26.40 41.61 -36.85
CA VAL A 265 26.49 42.82 -37.69
C VAL A 265 27.87 42.93 -38.34
N GLY A 266 28.96 42.71 -37.59
CA GLY A 266 30.32 42.70 -38.12
C GLY A 266 30.51 41.65 -39.23
N TYR A 267 29.98 40.45 -39.03
CA TYR A 267 29.99 39.38 -40.03
C TYR A 267 29.20 39.76 -41.29
N MET A 268 28.04 40.39 -41.16
CA MET A 268 27.28 40.87 -42.32
C MET A 268 28.04 41.93 -43.12
N PHE A 269 28.76 42.85 -42.46
CA PHE A 269 29.59 43.83 -43.15
C PHE A 269 30.82 43.20 -43.83
N ALA A 270 31.44 42.20 -43.21
CA ALA A 270 32.54 41.45 -43.81
C ALA A 270 32.05 40.64 -45.04
N ARG A 271 30.91 39.98 -44.92
CA ARG A 271 30.31 39.19 -46.01
C ARG A 271 29.87 40.06 -47.20
N ARG A 272 29.36 41.27 -46.95
CA ARG A 272 29.03 42.24 -48.02
C ARG A 272 30.24 42.71 -48.83
N ARG A 273 31.45 42.65 -48.25
CA ARG A 273 32.70 43.01 -48.96
C ARG A 273 33.28 41.85 -49.79
N HIS A 274 32.80 40.64 -49.58
CA HIS A 274 33.24 39.45 -50.33
C HIS A 274 32.07 38.87 -51.12
N THR A 275 31.73 39.51 -52.25
CA THR A 275 30.82 38.94 -53.23
C THR A 275 31.62 38.53 -54.48
N PRO A 276 31.94 37.23 -54.68
CA PRO A 276 32.34 36.73 -55.99
C PRO A 276 31.11 36.43 -56.86
N ALA A 277 31.28 36.65 -58.16
CA ALA A 277 30.26 36.50 -59.20
C ALA A 277 29.65 35.08 -59.30
N ARG A 278 28.36 35.02 -59.63
CA ARG A 278 27.59 33.77 -59.87
C ARG A 278 27.99 33.09 -61.19
N PRO A 279 28.07 31.74 -61.23
CA PRO A 279 27.85 30.94 -62.43
C PRO A 279 26.41 30.38 -62.50
N PRO A 280 25.97 29.90 -63.68
CA PRO A 280 24.56 29.80 -64.05
C PRO A 280 23.88 28.48 -63.66
N TYR A 281 22.55 28.61 -63.66
CA TYR A 281 21.46 27.68 -63.42
C TYR A 281 21.49 26.41 -64.28
N PHE A 282 21.17 25.25 -63.66
CA PHE A 282 20.79 24.01 -64.35
C PHE A 282 19.49 23.47 -63.74
N GLU A 283 18.58 23.05 -64.60
CA GLU A 283 17.15 22.83 -64.36
C GLU A 283 16.82 21.34 -64.03
N PRO A 284 15.84 21.03 -63.15
CA PRO A 284 15.48 19.66 -62.78
C PRO A 284 14.25 19.12 -63.54
N LYS A 285 14.18 17.80 -63.74
CA LYS A 285 12.97 17.08 -64.22
C LYS A 285 12.40 16.14 -63.15
N ASN A 286 11.12 16.40 -62.83
CA ASN A 286 9.98 15.55 -62.43
C ASN A 286 10.16 14.57 -61.25
N SER A 287 9.48 14.70 -60.11
CA SER A 287 8.03 14.69 -59.78
C SER A 287 7.39 13.30 -59.84
N ASP A 288 7.14 12.69 -58.67
CA ASP A 288 6.02 11.78 -58.39
C ASP A 288 5.78 11.75 -56.86
N GLY A 289 4.58 12.14 -56.43
CA GLY A 289 4.16 12.18 -55.02
C GLY A 289 3.45 10.90 -54.57
N PRO A 290 3.28 10.67 -53.25
CA PRO A 290 2.68 9.43 -52.75
C PRO A 290 1.15 9.50 -52.63
N PRO A 291 0.42 8.36 -52.74
CA PRO A 291 -1.04 8.33 -52.69
C PRO A 291 -1.59 8.25 -51.26
N LEU A 292 -2.74 8.90 -51.05
CA LEU A 292 -3.59 8.79 -49.86
C LEU A 292 -4.64 7.68 -50.07
N LEU A 293 -4.87 6.85 -49.05
CA LEU A 293 -6.00 5.91 -48.98
C LEU A 293 -6.88 6.23 -47.77
N ASN A 294 -8.17 6.40 -48.04
CA ASN A 294 -9.27 6.64 -47.12
C ASN A 294 -10.11 5.34 -47.03
N PRO A 295 -10.68 4.95 -45.88
CA PRO A 295 -11.70 3.90 -45.81
C PRO A 295 -13.13 4.46 -45.66
N GLY A 296 -14.09 3.85 -46.37
CA GLY A 296 -15.53 4.12 -46.28
C GLY A 296 -16.27 3.30 -45.19
N PRO A 297 -17.59 3.52 -44.98
CA PRO A 297 -18.29 3.10 -43.77
C PRO A 297 -19.19 1.86 -43.94
N GLY A 298 -19.36 1.11 -42.84
CA GLY A 298 -20.58 0.33 -42.58
C GLY A 298 -20.39 -1.06 -41.96
N SER A 299 -20.74 -1.23 -40.69
CA SER A 299 -21.79 -2.14 -40.19
C SER A 299 -21.73 -2.29 -38.66
N THR A 300 -22.88 -2.15 -38.03
CA THR A 300 -23.13 -2.05 -36.59
C THR A 300 -23.36 -3.42 -35.95
N HIS A 301 -22.58 -3.76 -34.92
CA HIS A 301 -22.96 -4.73 -33.88
C HIS A 301 -22.91 -4.02 -32.52
N GLN A 302 -24.04 -3.98 -31.81
CA GLN A 302 -24.09 -3.45 -30.44
C GLN A 302 -23.44 -4.45 -29.48
N ILE A 303 -22.23 -4.11 -29.04
CA ILE A 303 -21.59 -4.65 -27.84
C ILE A 303 -21.93 -3.66 -26.72
N HIS A 304 -22.33 -4.15 -25.54
CA HIS A 304 -22.45 -3.34 -24.33
C HIS A 304 -21.10 -2.63 -24.13
N SER A 305 -21.09 -1.31 -24.34
CA SER A 305 -19.87 -0.53 -24.45
C SER A 305 -19.12 -0.54 -23.12
N GLN A 306 -17.89 -1.07 -23.13
CA GLN A 306 -16.90 -0.68 -22.14
C GLN A 306 -16.82 0.85 -22.13
N PRO A 307 -16.78 1.51 -20.95
CA PRO A 307 -16.54 2.94 -20.93
C PRO A 307 -15.16 3.21 -21.55
N ALA A 308 -15.14 4.03 -22.59
CA ALA A 308 -13.91 4.44 -23.27
C ALA A 308 -13.17 5.45 -22.39
N TRP A 309 -12.47 4.95 -21.38
CA TRP A 309 -11.61 5.76 -20.55
C TRP A 309 -10.28 6.00 -21.28
N GLY A 310 -9.97 7.27 -21.53
CA GLY A 310 -8.64 7.67 -21.98
C GLY A 310 -7.60 7.23 -20.96
N TYR A 311 -6.49 6.67 -21.45
CA TYR A 311 -5.40 6.18 -20.62
C TYR A 311 -4.89 7.24 -19.64
N ILE A 312 -4.92 6.91 -18.35
CA ILE A 312 -4.03 7.55 -17.38
C ILE A 312 -2.76 6.69 -17.38
N SER A 313 -1.74 7.10 -18.15
CA SER A 313 -0.50 6.34 -18.32
C SER A 313 0.45 6.43 -17.12
N GLU A 314 0.12 7.24 -16.11
CA GLU A 314 0.95 7.46 -14.94
C GLU A 314 0.18 7.10 -13.67
N PRO A 315 0.57 6.03 -12.94
CA PRO A 315 0.02 5.79 -11.62
C PRO A 315 0.37 6.97 -10.72
N TYR A 316 -0.57 7.38 -9.85
CA TYR A 316 -0.31 8.42 -8.87
C TYR A 316 0.92 8.05 -8.02
N ARG A 317 1.97 8.86 -8.10
CA ARG A 317 3.17 8.73 -7.25
C ARG A 317 3.17 9.87 -6.23
N PRO A 318 3.21 9.57 -4.92
CA PRO A 318 3.47 10.58 -3.91
C PRO A 318 4.82 11.25 -4.19
N SER A 319 4.84 12.58 -4.16
CA SER A 319 6.07 13.36 -4.37
C SER A 319 7.05 13.14 -3.21
N THR A 320 8.00 12.22 -3.39
CA THR A 320 9.16 12.12 -2.52
C THR A 320 10.17 13.20 -2.91
N PRO A 321 10.69 14.02 -1.98
CA PRO A 321 11.84 14.86 -2.26
C PRO A 321 13.02 13.96 -2.60
N VAL A 322 13.53 14.06 -3.83
CA VAL A 322 14.74 13.36 -4.25
C VAL A 322 15.93 13.94 -3.48
N ILE A 323 16.41 13.22 -2.47
CA ILE A 323 17.73 13.45 -1.91
C ILE A 323 18.72 12.81 -2.89
N LEU A 324 19.32 13.63 -3.75
CA LEU A 324 20.45 13.20 -4.57
C LEU A 324 21.61 12.82 -3.64
N PRO A 325 22.19 11.61 -3.72
CA PRO A 325 23.40 11.30 -2.97
C PRO A 325 24.55 12.19 -3.45
N ALA A 326 25.21 12.84 -2.49
CA ALA A 326 26.40 13.63 -2.72
C ALA A 326 27.50 12.79 -3.38
N ASN A 327 28.19 13.40 -4.34
CA ASN A 327 29.36 12.91 -5.07
C ASN A 327 30.28 11.98 -4.24
N LEU A 328 30.28 10.68 -4.57
CA LEU A 328 31.40 9.81 -4.27
C LEU A 328 32.40 9.92 -5.43
N GLY A 329 33.62 10.36 -5.10
CA GLY A 329 34.74 10.48 -6.03
C GLY A 329 35.15 9.14 -6.69
N PRO A 330 36.08 9.18 -7.66
CA PRO A 330 36.29 8.10 -8.62
C PRO A 330 36.71 6.78 -7.96
N ARG A 331 35.91 5.75 -8.25
CA ARG A 331 36.09 4.35 -7.83
C ARG A 331 37.33 3.74 -8.50
N ALA A 332 38.28 3.28 -7.69
CA ALA A 332 39.39 2.47 -8.16
C ALA A 332 38.89 1.11 -8.70
N SER A 333 39.39 0.75 -9.87
CA SER A 333 39.14 -0.52 -10.57
C SER A 333 39.64 -1.73 -9.76
N LYS A 334 38.77 -2.68 -9.45
CA LYS A 334 39.17 -4.02 -8.99
C LYS A 334 39.26 -4.97 -10.19
N GLN A 335 40.45 -5.51 -10.39
CA GLN A 335 40.75 -6.63 -11.29
C GLN A 335 40.07 -7.93 -10.81
N PRO A 336 39.79 -8.89 -11.71
CA PRO A 336 39.23 -10.19 -11.35
C PRO A 336 40.34 -11.15 -10.88
N ILE A 337 40.12 -11.82 -9.74
CA ILE A 337 41.00 -12.90 -9.27
C ILE A 337 40.42 -14.24 -9.72
N GLN A 338 41.23 -14.94 -10.50
CA GLN A 338 41.08 -16.31 -10.98
C GLN A 338 41.28 -17.31 -9.83
N GLY A 339 40.56 -18.42 -9.88
CA GLY A 339 40.55 -19.44 -8.82
C GLY A 339 41.75 -20.37 -8.79
N THR A 340 41.81 -21.17 -7.72
CA THR A 340 42.57 -22.42 -7.64
C THR A 340 41.84 -23.40 -6.73
N ASN A 341 41.51 -24.57 -7.27
CA ASN A 341 41.33 -25.82 -6.52
C ASN A 341 42.71 -26.30 -6.05
N ASP A 342 42.79 -26.92 -4.85
CA ASP A 342 43.37 -28.26 -4.68
C ASP A 342 43.36 -28.76 -3.21
N LEU A 343 42.67 -29.91 -3.06
CA LEU A 343 43.10 -31.17 -2.42
C LEU A 343 43.46 -31.29 -0.91
N VAL A 344 42.53 -31.96 -0.20
CA VAL A 344 42.66 -33.26 0.50
C VAL A 344 43.85 -33.50 1.46
N ARG A 345 43.53 -33.74 2.75
CA ARG A 345 43.99 -34.95 3.50
C ARG A 345 43.12 -35.29 4.73
N ALA A 346 42.78 -36.57 4.81
CA ALA A 346 42.03 -37.32 5.83
C ALA A 346 42.78 -37.44 7.19
N CYS A 347 42.20 -37.85 8.34
CA CYS A 347 41.63 -39.19 8.60
C CYS A 347 40.97 -39.32 10.00
N ARG A 348 39.94 -40.19 10.05
CA ARG A 348 39.51 -41.17 11.10
C ARG A 348 39.02 -40.66 12.46
N SER A 349 38.04 -41.26 13.16
CA SER A 349 37.12 -42.41 12.98
C SER A 349 36.17 -42.37 14.20
N SER A 350 34.87 -42.67 14.12
CA SER A 350 34.36 -44.04 14.36
C SER A 350 32.89 -44.22 13.94
N ASN A 351 32.66 -45.33 13.24
CA ASN A 351 31.43 -46.11 13.01
C ASN A 351 30.62 -46.35 14.33
N MET A 352 29.33 -46.72 14.38
CA MET A 352 28.42 -47.36 13.42
C MET A 352 26.96 -47.28 13.96
N ALA A 353 25.97 -47.25 13.05
CA ALA A 353 24.69 -48.02 12.97
C ALA A 353 23.93 -48.43 14.26
N SER A 354 22.61 -48.62 14.35
CA SER A 354 21.40 -48.60 13.51
C SER A 354 20.28 -49.20 14.40
N GLY A 355 19.00 -48.84 14.21
CA GLY A 355 17.86 -49.59 14.76
C GLY A 355 16.61 -48.72 14.81
N SER A 356 15.73 -48.75 13.81
CA SER A 356 14.72 -49.79 13.51
C SER A 356 13.66 -49.96 14.61
N TRP A 357 12.48 -49.48 14.26
CA TRP A 357 11.19 -49.56 14.91
C TRP A 357 10.74 -50.99 15.25
N ARG A 358 10.04 -51.13 16.38
CA ARG A 358 9.02 -52.17 16.60
C ARG A 358 7.83 -51.59 17.33
N ALA A 359 6.66 -51.90 16.79
CA ALA A 359 5.35 -51.71 17.38
C ALA A 359 5.11 -52.70 18.53
N MET A 360 4.37 -52.26 19.55
CA MET A 360 3.51 -53.12 20.36
C MET A 360 2.18 -52.43 20.58
N SER A 361 1.13 -53.14 20.18
CA SER A 361 -0.27 -52.92 20.48
C SER A 361 -0.59 -53.31 21.94
N SER A 362 -1.39 -52.50 22.63
CA SER A 362 -2.27 -52.98 23.69
C SER A 362 -3.56 -52.17 23.69
N THR A 363 -4.65 -52.87 23.39
CA THR A 363 -6.06 -52.47 23.48
C THR A 363 -6.54 -52.43 24.92
N SER A 364 -7.34 -51.42 25.29
CA SER A 364 -8.56 -51.60 26.10
C SER A 364 -9.47 -50.35 26.04
N GLU A 365 -10.60 -50.53 25.35
CA GLU A 365 -11.97 -50.08 25.66
C GLU A 365 -12.23 -48.73 26.36
N GLY A 366 -12.98 -47.87 25.66
CA GLY A 366 -14.35 -47.52 26.09
C GLY A 366 -14.55 -46.21 26.84
N SER A 367 -14.90 -45.12 26.12
CA SER A 367 -16.09 -44.29 26.39
C SER A 367 -16.18 -43.14 25.39
N GLU A 368 -17.17 -43.21 24.51
CA GLU A 368 -17.61 -42.10 23.65
C GLU A 368 -18.24 -41.02 24.52
N VAL A 369 -17.72 -39.79 24.45
CA VAL A 369 -18.47 -38.58 24.80
C VAL A 369 -18.39 -37.63 23.62
N ASN A 370 -19.55 -37.48 22.99
CA ASN A 370 -19.85 -36.58 21.90
C ASN A 370 -19.98 -35.15 22.46
N THR A 371 -19.12 -34.23 22.05
CA THR A 371 -19.32 -32.78 22.28
C THR A 371 -19.17 -32.02 20.96
N ASN A 372 -20.07 -32.30 20.02
CA ASN A 372 -20.49 -31.31 19.02
C ASN A 372 -21.63 -30.47 19.63
N ASN A 373 -21.32 -29.40 20.35
CA ASN A 373 -22.23 -28.27 20.50
C ASN A 373 -21.55 -27.10 21.24
N MET A 374 -21.33 -25.99 20.56
CA MET A 374 -21.49 -24.60 21.02
C MET A 374 -20.89 -23.69 19.96
N ASP A 375 -21.77 -23.07 19.17
CA ASP A 375 -21.69 -21.66 18.74
C ASP A 375 -22.69 -21.45 17.60
N ASN A 376 -23.97 -21.33 17.97
CA ASN A 376 -25.01 -20.74 17.12
C ASN A 376 -25.64 -19.59 17.93
N PRO A 377 -25.64 -18.35 17.44
CA PRO A 377 -26.31 -17.25 18.13
C PRO A 377 -27.84 -17.37 18.01
N PRO A 378 -28.61 -16.88 19.01
CA PRO A 378 -30.06 -17.03 19.04
C PRO A 378 -30.79 -16.15 17.99
N PRO A 379 -31.99 -16.55 17.53
CA PRO A 379 -32.74 -15.79 16.54
C PRO A 379 -33.38 -14.53 17.14
N TYR A 380 -33.34 -13.45 16.36
CA TYR A 380 -34.02 -12.18 16.63
C TYR A 380 -35.55 -12.38 16.76
N VAL A 381 -36.13 -11.91 17.86
CA VAL A 381 -37.58 -11.69 17.99
C VAL A 381 -37.85 -10.23 17.63
N GLN A 382 -38.67 -10.01 16.61
CA GLN A 382 -39.22 -8.70 16.29
C GLN A 382 -40.28 -8.32 17.31
N SER A 383 -40.19 -7.10 17.85
CA SER A 383 -41.31 -6.34 18.42
C SER A 383 -41.12 -4.87 18.11
#